data_AF-A0A378SS33-F1
#
_entry.id   AF-A0A378SS33-F1
#
_cell.length_a   1.000
_cell.length_b   1.000
_cell.length_c   1.000
_cell.angle_alpha   90.00
_cell.angle_beta   90.00
_cell.angle_gamma   90.00
#
_symmetry.space_group_name_H-M   'P 1'
#
loop_
_entity.id
_entity.type
_entity.pdbx_description
1 polymer ?
#
loop_
_entity_poly.entity_id
_entity_poly.type
_entity_poly.pdbx_seq_one_letter_code
_entity_poly.pdbx_strand_id
1 'polypeptide(L)'
;MRLSKIGAVAVALMATATFLAPPSSAAGMQLGNYDLLTNRYNRASWFWFVSLCIPEKTPDCVNVAARPRLQFYEYYESKAWLVDGRYTFTVDVPDGLQCPGHVMPTRETYSWDAVTLLGTIDSQFAVGCFNGPPGSQFWTFKLQRL
;
A
#
# COMPACT_ATOMS: atom_id res chain seq x y z
N MET A 1 26.00 -31.69 -35.68
CA MET A 1 26.87 -30.71 -34.97
C MET A 1 26.27 -29.29 -34.82
N ARG A 2 25.15 -28.93 -35.49
CA ARG A 2 24.51 -27.59 -35.33
C ARG A 2 23.46 -27.52 -34.21
N LEU A 3 22.76 -28.61 -33.90
CA LEU A 3 21.77 -28.66 -32.80
C LEU A 3 22.40 -28.49 -31.41
N SER A 4 23.61 -29.01 -31.20
CA SER A 4 24.32 -28.94 -29.90
C SER A 4 24.78 -27.53 -29.54
N LYS A 5 25.00 -26.64 -30.53
CA LYS A 5 25.38 -25.25 -30.28
C LYS A 5 24.20 -24.38 -29.83
N ILE A 6 22.99 -24.67 -30.31
CA ILE A 6 21.77 -23.92 -29.95
C ILE A 6 21.35 -24.24 -28.50
N GLY A 7 21.44 -25.52 -28.10
CA GLY A 7 21.16 -25.93 -26.72
C GLY A 7 22.12 -25.28 -25.71
N ALA A 8 23.40 -25.18 -26.04
CA ALA A 8 24.40 -24.54 -25.16
C ALA A 8 24.15 -23.02 -24.98
N VAL A 9 23.70 -22.33 -26.03
CA VAL A 9 23.36 -20.89 -25.96
C VAL A 9 22.11 -20.67 -25.11
N ALA A 10 21.08 -21.52 -25.26
CA ALA A 10 19.86 -21.42 -24.47
C ALA A 10 20.09 -21.64 -22.96
N VAL A 11 20.95 -22.61 -22.60
CA VAL A 11 21.32 -22.86 -21.20
C VAL A 11 22.13 -21.72 -20.60
N ALA A 12 23.05 -21.12 -21.39
CA ALA A 12 23.83 -19.97 -20.94
C ALA A 12 22.94 -18.72 -20.69
N LEU A 13 21.95 -18.45 -21.55
CA LEU A 13 21.02 -17.33 -21.34
C LEU A 13 20.12 -17.54 -20.11
N MET A 14 19.63 -18.76 -19.88
CA MET A 14 18.83 -19.05 -18.69
C MET A 14 19.65 -18.94 -17.39
N ALA A 15 20.92 -19.33 -17.40
CA ALA A 15 21.81 -19.15 -16.25
C ALA A 15 22.10 -17.67 -15.94
N THR A 16 22.18 -16.80 -16.96
CA THR A 16 22.37 -15.35 -16.72
C THR A 16 21.14 -14.65 -16.14
N ALA A 17 19.93 -15.16 -16.43
CA ALA A 17 18.69 -14.56 -15.92
C ALA A 17 18.55 -14.68 -14.39
N THR A 18 19.11 -15.71 -13.77
CA THR A 18 19.08 -15.88 -12.30
C THR A 18 20.10 -15.01 -11.57
N PHE A 19 21.18 -14.56 -12.23
CA PHE A 19 22.20 -13.68 -11.63
C PHE A 19 21.87 -12.18 -11.76
N LEU A 20 21.00 -11.82 -12.70
CA LEU A 20 20.56 -10.43 -12.93
C LEU A 20 19.20 -10.12 -12.31
N ALA A 21 18.51 -11.12 -11.76
CA ALA A 21 17.40 -10.86 -10.87
C ALA A 21 17.96 -10.03 -9.70
N PRO A 22 17.46 -8.81 -9.45
CA PRO A 22 17.88 -8.06 -8.28
C PRO A 22 17.69 -8.98 -7.07
N PRO A 23 18.65 -9.02 -6.13
CA PRO A 23 18.42 -9.74 -4.89
C PRO A 23 17.08 -9.21 -4.39
N SER A 24 16.12 -10.10 -4.16
CA SER A 24 14.95 -9.78 -3.39
C SER A 24 15.48 -9.26 -2.06
N SER A 25 15.64 -7.94 -1.96
CA SER A 25 16.04 -7.26 -0.74
C SER A 25 15.10 -7.81 0.31
N ALA A 26 15.70 -8.51 1.26
CA ALA A 26 15.01 -9.41 2.16
C ALA A 26 13.78 -8.73 2.78
N ALA A 27 12.60 -9.16 2.31
CA ALA A 27 11.33 -9.29 2.99
C ALA A 27 10.61 -8.05 3.57
N GLY A 28 10.73 -6.84 2.99
CA GLY A 28 9.82 -5.76 3.41
C GLY A 28 10.01 -4.41 2.75
N MET A 29 9.03 -3.52 2.93
CA MET A 29 9.18 -2.13 2.52
C MET A 29 10.17 -1.42 3.45
N GLN A 30 10.93 -0.45 2.93
CA GLN A 30 11.82 0.34 3.77
C GLN A 30 11.02 1.22 4.74
N LEU A 31 11.58 1.49 5.92
CA LEU A 31 11.02 2.50 6.82
C LEU A 31 11.31 3.91 6.27
N GLY A 32 10.40 4.84 6.56
CA GLY A 32 10.51 6.23 6.13
C GLY A 32 9.17 6.85 5.75
N ASN A 33 9.24 8.00 5.09
CA ASN A 33 8.05 8.69 4.60
C ASN A 33 7.76 8.30 3.15
N TYR A 34 6.48 8.14 2.84
CA TYR A 34 5.99 7.75 1.53
C TYR A 34 4.86 8.66 1.10
N ASP A 35 4.91 9.18 -0.13
CA ASP A 35 3.75 9.71 -0.80
C ASP A 35 2.68 8.64 -1.00
N LEU A 36 1.45 8.94 -0.59
CA LEU A 36 0.28 8.14 -0.95
C LEU A 36 -0.31 8.70 -2.24
N LEU A 37 0.10 8.13 -3.37
CA LEU A 37 -0.38 8.53 -4.68
C LEU A 37 -1.71 7.85 -4.97
N THR A 38 -2.82 8.57 -4.80
CA THR A 38 -4.19 8.09 -5.07
C THR A 38 -5.05 9.23 -5.60
N ASN A 39 -6.06 8.90 -6.40
CA ASN A 39 -7.06 9.87 -6.89
C ASN A 39 -8.26 10.04 -5.94
N ARG A 40 -8.23 9.35 -4.79
CA ARG A 40 -9.28 9.43 -3.78
C ARG A 40 -9.40 10.81 -3.13
N TYR A 41 -8.28 11.47 -2.87
CA TYR A 41 -8.21 12.76 -2.17
C TYR A 41 -7.77 13.85 -3.14
N ASN A 42 -8.60 14.89 -3.31
CA ASN A 42 -8.39 15.95 -4.31
C ASN A 42 -8.09 17.33 -3.73
N ARG A 43 -8.14 17.51 -2.40
CA ARG A 43 -7.90 18.81 -1.72
C ARG A 43 -6.50 18.92 -1.14
N ALA A 44 -5.89 17.80 -0.77
CA ALA A 44 -4.53 17.73 -0.26
C ALA A 44 -3.89 16.39 -0.62
N SER A 45 -2.58 16.41 -0.84
CA SER A 45 -1.81 15.18 -0.89
C SER A 45 -1.57 14.63 0.51
N TRP A 46 -1.28 13.34 0.56
CA TRP A 46 -1.04 12.59 1.77
C TRP A 46 0.36 12.00 1.77
N PHE A 47 0.92 11.84 2.97
CA PHE A 47 2.07 11.00 3.17
C PHE A 47 1.81 10.01 4.31
N TRP A 48 2.48 8.87 4.22
CA TRP A 48 2.56 7.87 5.27
C TRP A 48 3.93 7.95 5.91
N PHE A 49 3.96 8.14 7.22
CA PHE A 49 5.13 7.83 8.02
C PHE A 49 5.10 6.35 8.37
N VAL A 50 6.02 5.60 7.79
CA VAL A 50 6.15 4.15 8.00
C VAL A 50 7.32 3.88 8.93
N SER A 51 7.00 3.31 10.08
CA SER A 51 7.96 3.00 11.14
C SER A 51 7.86 1.53 11.57
N LEU A 52 8.80 1.11 12.41
CA LEU A 52 8.80 -0.22 12.99
C LEU A 52 7.57 -0.38 13.90
N CYS A 53 6.90 -1.53 13.85
CA CYS A 53 5.89 -1.87 14.86
C CYS A 53 6.51 -2.03 16.25
N ILE A 54 5.84 -1.49 17.27
CA ILE A 54 6.19 -1.66 18.68
C ILE A 54 5.00 -2.31 19.41
N PRO A 55 5.22 -3.38 20.20
CA PRO A 55 6.50 -3.95 20.61
C PRO A 55 7.10 -5.00 19.66
N GLU A 56 6.44 -5.31 18.55
CA GLU A 56 6.74 -6.49 17.72
C GLU A 56 8.20 -6.51 17.22
N LYS A 57 8.70 -5.37 16.73
CA LYS A 57 10.06 -5.21 16.22
C LYS A 57 10.47 -6.28 15.18
N THR A 58 9.52 -6.74 14.36
CA THR A 58 9.76 -7.71 13.28
C THR A 58 9.74 -7.02 11.92
N PRO A 59 10.41 -7.59 10.89
CA PRO A 59 10.31 -7.10 9.51
C PRO A 59 8.90 -7.30 8.90
N ASP A 60 8.13 -8.26 9.43
CA ASP A 60 6.79 -8.58 8.94
C ASP A 60 5.70 -7.62 9.46
N CYS A 61 6.06 -6.58 10.22
CA CYS A 61 5.13 -5.58 10.72
C CYS A 61 5.69 -4.16 10.57
N VAL A 62 4.90 -3.29 9.96
CA VAL A 62 5.17 -1.85 9.91
C VAL A 62 4.02 -1.06 10.50
N ASN A 63 4.32 -0.01 11.26
CA ASN A 63 3.32 0.95 11.70
C ASN A 63 3.16 2.03 10.63
N VAL A 64 1.94 2.28 10.21
CA VAL A 64 1.59 3.27 9.20
C VAL A 64 0.83 4.40 9.87
N ALA A 65 1.43 5.59 9.92
CA ALA A 65 0.79 6.81 10.38
C ALA A 65 0.55 7.74 9.18
N ALA A 66 -0.70 7.89 8.76
CA ALA A 66 -1.05 8.73 7.62
C ALA A 66 -1.38 10.15 8.05
N ARG A 67 -0.80 11.13 7.36
CA ARG A 67 -1.01 12.55 7.63
C ARG A 67 -1.18 13.31 6.30
N PRO A 68 -2.17 14.21 6.18
CA PRO A 68 -2.28 15.08 5.03
C PRO A 68 -1.24 16.21 5.14
N ARG A 69 -0.71 16.66 3.99
CA ARG A 69 0.26 17.78 3.97
C ARG A 69 -0.35 19.14 4.29
N LEU A 70 -1.66 19.27 4.07
CA LEU A 70 -2.46 20.42 4.41
C LEU A 70 -3.62 19.94 5.29
N GLN A 71 -4.09 20.78 6.19
CA GLN A 71 -5.14 20.42 7.15
C GLN A 71 -6.54 20.41 6.50
N PHE A 72 -6.75 19.49 5.57
CA PHE A 72 -8.04 19.25 4.91
C PHE A 72 -8.67 17.89 5.27
N TYR A 73 -7.90 17.00 5.89
CA TYR A 73 -8.30 15.63 6.20
C TYR A 73 -7.87 15.21 7.61
N GLU A 74 -8.49 14.16 8.13
CA GLU A 74 -8.23 13.62 9.47
C GLU A 74 -7.03 12.67 9.49
N TYR A 75 -6.52 12.33 10.66
CA TYR A 75 -5.38 11.41 10.77
C TYR A 75 -5.86 9.98 10.98
N TYR A 76 -5.11 9.01 10.47
CA TYR A 76 -5.31 7.59 10.81
C TYR A 76 -3.98 6.89 11.00
N GLU A 77 -4.00 5.80 11.77
CA GLU A 77 -2.82 5.02 12.09
C GLU A 77 -3.16 3.57 12.41
N SER A 78 -2.37 2.63 11.89
CA SER A 78 -2.51 1.20 12.20
C SER A 78 -1.21 0.45 11.94
N LYS A 79 -1.06 -0.71 12.58
CA LYS A 79 -0.06 -1.71 12.22
C LYS A 79 -0.51 -2.47 10.97
N ALA A 80 0.43 -2.67 10.06
CA ALA A 80 0.27 -3.43 8.84
C ALA A 80 1.16 -4.66 8.85
N TRP A 81 0.58 -5.80 8.52
CA TRP A 81 1.23 -7.10 8.60
C TRP A 81 1.55 -7.61 7.20
N LEU A 82 2.77 -8.11 7.02
CA LEU A 82 3.25 -8.74 5.81
C LEU A 82 2.85 -10.21 5.80
N VAL A 83 2.05 -10.59 4.81
CA VAL A 83 1.69 -11.98 4.54
C VAL A 83 1.76 -12.21 3.04
N ASP A 84 2.47 -13.25 2.62
CA ASP A 84 2.63 -13.64 1.20
C ASP A 84 3.04 -12.48 0.27
N GLY A 85 3.99 -11.65 0.75
CA GLY A 85 4.53 -10.52 -0.01
C GLY A 85 3.65 -9.28 -0.03
N ARG A 86 2.53 -9.24 0.71
CA ARG A 86 1.65 -8.07 0.81
C ARG A 86 1.49 -7.60 2.24
N TYR A 87 1.62 -6.30 2.45
CA TYR A 87 1.21 -5.66 3.69
C TYR A 87 -0.29 -5.41 3.68
N THR A 88 -0.95 -5.63 4.81
CA THR A 88 -2.38 -5.33 4.98
C THR A 88 -2.67 -4.77 6.35
N PHE A 89 -3.54 -3.77 6.44
CA PHE A 89 -4.16 -3.33 7.68
C PHE A 89 -5.60 -2.86 7.46
N THR A 90 -6.38 -2.87 8.54
CA THR A 90 -7.72 -2.28 8.56
C THR A 90 -7.79 -1.19 9.61
N VAL A 91 -8.29 -0.02 9.24
CA VAL A 91 -8.38 1.17 10.12
C VAL A 91 -9.71 1.88 9.92
N ASP A 92 -10.16 2.61 10.93
CA ASP A 92 -11.26 3.55 10.78
C ASP A 92 -10.69 4.91 10.33
N VAL A 93 -11.22 5.46 9.24
CA VAL A 93 -10.83 6.77 8.71
C VAL A 93 -11.98 7.74 8.97
N PRO A 94 -11.84 8.72 9.89
CA PRO A 94 -12.96 9.55 10.35
C PRO A 94 -13.66 10.36 9.25
N ASP A 95 -12.94 10.68 8.18
CA ASP A 95 -13.38 11.48 7.06
C ASP A 95 -13.28 10.72 5.73
N GLY A 96 -13.25 9.39 5.75
CA GLY A 96 -12.97 8.63 4.55
C GLY A 96 -14.07 8.71 3.49
N LEU A 97 -15.31 8.97 3.87
CA LEU A 97 -16.38 9.29 2.93
C LEU A 97 -16.57 10.81 2.85
N GLN A 98 -16.29 11.38 1.67
CA GLN A 98 -16.43 12.81 1.39
C GLN A 98 -17.81 13.08 0.78
N CYS A 99 -18.68 13.76 1.53
CA CYS A 99 -20.02 14.14 1.09
C CYS A 99 -20.10 15.64 0.77
N PRO A 100 -21.09 16.10 -0.01
CA PRO A 100 -21.31 17.53 -0.16
C PRO A 100 -21.64 18.17 1.20
N GLY A 101 -20.74 19.05 1.66
CA GLY A 101 -20.90 19.85 2.89
C GLY A 101 -20.53 19.15 4.21
N HIS A 102 -20.16 17.87 4.20
CA HIS A 102 -19.75 17.13 5.40
C HIS A 102 -18.89 15.91 5.06
N VAL A 103 -18.32 15.27 6.08
CA VAL A 103 -17.55 14.03 5.94
C VAL A 103 -18.13 12.97 6.88
N MET A 104 -17.87 11.70 6.57
CA MET A 104 -18.36 10.57 7.34
C MET A 104 -17.26 9.50 7.51
N PRO A 105 -17.28 8.74 8.60
CA PRO A 105 -16.28 7.71 8.86
C PRO A 105 -16.46 6.48 7.97
N THR A 106 -15.36 5.85 7.62
CA THR A 106 -15.29 4.58 6.88
C THR A 106 -14.42 3.57 7.62
N ARG A 107 -14.71 2.29 7.41
CA ARG A 107 -13.86 1.16 7.77
C ARG A 107 -13.07 0.75 6.54
N GLU A 108 -11.75 0.85 6.58
CA GLU A 108 -10.91 0.69 5.39
C GLU A 108 -9.91 -0.41 5.52
N THR A 109 -9.78 -1.22 4.50
CA THR A 109 -8.71 -2.21 4.36
C THR A 109 -7.74 -1.75 3.28
N TYR A 110 -6.52 -1.46 3.70
CA TYR A 110 -5.40 -1.17 2.82
C TYR A 110 -4.61 -2.45 2.59
N SER A 111 -4.30 -2.78 1.33
CA SER A 111 -3.41 -3.88 0.99
C SER A 111 -2.46 -3.49 -0.14
N TRP A 112 -1.15 -3.69 0.02
CA TRP A 112 -0.16 -3.36 -1.00
C TRP A 112 0.96 -4.40 -1.10
N ASP A 113 1.54 -4.51 -2.29
CA ASP A 113 2.70 -5.34 -2.55
C ASP A 113 3.96 -4.76 -1.91
N ALA A 114 4.74 -5.59 -1.22
CA ALA A 114 5.90 -5.14 -0.43
C ALA A 114 7.06 -4.62 -1.29
N VAL A 115 7.11 -4.96 -2.58
CA VAL A 115 8.22 -4.63 -3.48
C VAL A 115 7.85 -3.46 -4.40
N THR A 116 6.75 -3.58 -5.12
CA THR A 116 6.27 -2.59 -6.09
C THR A 116 5.56 -1.43 -5.42
N LEU A 117 5.11 -1.61 -4.17
CA LEU A 117 4.35 -0.64 -3.38
C LEU A 117 3.04 -0.19 -4.05
N LEU A 118 2.50 -1.03 -4.93
CA LEU A 118 1.18 -0.85 -5.52
C LEU A 118 0.12 -1.49 -4.63
N GLY A 119 -0.96 -0.77 -4.38
CA GLY A 119 -1.98 -1.19 -3.44
C GLY A 119 -3.39 -0.76 -3.78
N THR A 120 -4.30 -1.23 -2.93
CA THR A 120 -5.74 -1.05 -3.03
C THR A 120 -6.32 -0.63 -1.69
N ILE A 121 -7.39 0.16 -1.73
CA ILE A 121 -8.19 0.54 -0.57
C ILE A 121 -9.59 0.01 -0.81
N ASP A 122 -10.04 -0.89 0.04
CA ASP A 122 -11.45 -1.28 0.13
C ASP A 122 -12.06 -0.53 1.32
N SER A 123 -12.97 0.39 1.03
CA SER A 123 -13.58 1.29 2.01
C SER A 123 -15.06 0.97 2.16
N GLN A 124 -15.49 0.74 3.40
CA GLN A 124 -16.85 0.36 3.76
C GLN A 124 -17.48 1.43 4.65
N PHE A 125 -18.75 1.75 4.45
CA PHE A 125 -19.50 2.69 5.29
C PHE A 125 -20.90 2.17 5.59
N ALA A 126 -21.33 2.33 6.84
CA ALA A 126 -22.63 1.84 7.32
C ALA A 126 -23.82 2.71 6.89
N VAL A 127 -23.57 3.99 6.58
CA VAL A 127 -24.57 4.96 6.12
C VAL A 127 -23.94 5.82 5.04
N GLY A 128 -24.62 6.00 3.91
CA GLY A 128 -24.19 6.88 2.84
C GLY A 128 -24.53 8.34 3.10
N CYS A 129 -24.00 9.25 2.27
CA CYS A 129 -24.33 10.67 2.33
C CYS A 129 -25.85 10.90 2.35
N PHE A 130 -26.31 11.85 3.16
CA PHE A 130 -27.74 12.20 3.30
C PHE A 130 -28.63 11.04 3.78
N ASN A 131 -28.13 10.21 4.71
CA ASN A 131 -28.80 8.99 5.18
C ASN A 131 -29.08 7.97 4.07
N GLY A 132 -28.20 7.94 3.06
CA GLY A 132 -28.23 6.91 2.04
C GLY A 132 -27.93 5.52 2.61
N PRO A 133 -28.18 4.46 1.84
CA PRO A 133 -27.88 3.09 2.25
C PRO A 133 -26.37 2.89 2.53
N PRO A 134 -26.01 1.85 3.32
CA PRO A 134 -24.62 1.40 3.43
C PRO A 134 -24.04 1.05 2.06
N GLY A 135 -22.71 1.11 1.95
CA GLY A 135 -22.04 0.80 0.71
C GLY A 135 -20.53 0.71 0.85
N SER A 136 -19.87 0.63 -0.30
CA SER A 136 -18.43 0.53 -0.40
C SER A 136 -17.85 1.39 -1.53
N GLN A 137 -16.56 1.68 -1.41
CA GLN A 137 -15.74 2.32 -2.44
C GLN A 137 -14.44 1.56 -2.58
N PHE A 138 -13.96 1.46 -3.82
CA PHE A 138 -12.69 0.84 -4.13
C PHE A 138 -11.75 1.85 -4.78
N TRP A 139 -10.52 1.90 -4.29
CA TRP A 139 -9.48 2.79 -4.80
C TRP A 139 -8.18 2.02 -5.02
N THR A 140 -7.34 2.55 -5.89
CA THR A 140 -5.95 2.11 -6.03
C THR A 140 -5.01 3.20 -5.53
N PHE A 141 -3.81 2.80 -5.16
CA PHE A 141 -2.75 3.73 -4.80
C PHE A 141 -1.36 3.16 -5.14
N LYS A 142 -0.38 4.05 -5.15
CA LYS A 142 1.04 3.71 -5.13
C LYS A 142 1.72 4.43 -3.97
N LEU A 143 2.61 3.76 -3.27
CA LEU A 143 3.53 4.44 -2.36
C LEU A 143 4.82 4.80 -3.08
N GLN A 144 5.20 6.07 -2.99
CA GLN A 144 6.47 6.55 -3.51
C GLN A 144 7.30 7.08 -2.35
N ARG A 145 8.50 6.54 -2.16
CA ARG A 145 9.38 6.99 -1.08
C ARG A 145 9.78 8.45 -1.28
N LEU A 146 9.77 9.23 -0.19
CA LEU A 146 10.26 10.60 -0.12
C LEU A 146 11.77 10.67 0.18
#